data_AF-A0A3D4WBG1-F1
#
_entry.id   AF-A0A3D4WBG1-F1
#
_cell.length_a   1.000
_cell.length_b   1.000
_cell.length_c   1.000
_cell.angle_alpha   90.00
_cell.angle_beta   90.00
_cell.angle_gamma   90.00
#
_symmetry.space_group_name_H-M   'P 1'
#
loop_
_entity.id
_entity.type
_entity.pdbx_description
1 polymer ?
#
loop_
_entity_poly.entity_id
_entity_poly.type
_entity_poly.pdbx_seq_one_letter_code
_entity_poly.pdbx_strand_id
1 'polypeptide(L)' 'KKEEQTNPKGPESGEGRIVRGGEWFSTVRACRSGYRGAIYPYWSQFAMGFRLAAD' A
#
# COMPACT_ATOMS: atom_id res chain seq x y z
N LYS A 1 19.42 10.00 16.71
CA LYS A 1 17.97 10.07 17.01
C LYS A 1 17.26 10.21 15.67
N LYS A 2 16.32 9.34 15.30
CA LYS A 2 15.58 9.50 14.04
C LYS A 2 14.67 10.72 14.19
N GLU A 3 14.76 11.66 13.27
CA GLU A 3 13.88 12.83 13.25
C GLU A 3 12.41 12.39 13.11
N GLU A 4 11.53 13.13 13.79
CA GLU A 4 10.10 12.91 13.70
C GLU A 4 9.61 13.30 12.30
N GLN A 5 8.98 12.37 11.59
CA GLN A 5 8.46 12.64 10.26
C GLN A 5 7.04 13.22 10.34
N THR A 6 6.87 14.42 9.80
CA THR A 6 5.55 15.03 9.56
C THR A 6 5.12 14.76 8.12
N ASN A 7 3.89 14.28 7.91
CA ASN A 7 3.31 13.98 6.58
C ASN A 7 4.23 13.17 5.64
N PRO A 8 4.69 11.97 6.05
CA PRO A 8 5.61 11.18 5.24
C PRO A 8 4.97 10.77 3.91
N LYS A 9 5.57 11.19 2.79
CA LYS A 9 5.13 10.84 1.42
C LYS A 9 5.73 9.52 0.89
N GLY A 10 6.65 8.92 1.65
CA GLY A 10 7.44 7.76 1.21
C GLY A 10 8.74 8.18 0.50
N PRO A 11 9.49 7.20 -0.05
CA PRO A 11 10.71 7.49 -0.82
C PRO A 11 10.40 8.18 -2.16
N GLU A 12 11.38 8.91 -2.70
CA GLU A 12 11.25 9.63 -3.98
C GLU A 12 11.13 8.70 -5.20
N SER A 13 11.75 7.51 -5.12
CA SER A 13 11.76 6.51 -6.18
C SER A 13 11.52 5.11 -5.65
N GLY A 14 11.10 4.20 -6.55
CA GLY A 14 10.87 2.80 -6.23
C GLY A 14 10.09 2.11 -7.35
N GLU A 15 10.30 0.81 -7.50
CA GLU A 15 9.65 0.03 -8.54
C GLU A 15 8.19 -0.31 -8.22
N GLY A 16 7.86 -0.40 -6.91
CA GLY A 16 6.55 -0.81 -6.43
C GLY A 16 5.76 0.31 -5.73
N ARG A 17 4.44 0.25 -5.82
CA ARG A 17 3.48 1.05 -5.05
C ARG A 17 2.86 0.21 -3.93
N ILE A 18 2.58 0.85 -2.81
CA ILE A 18 2.02 0.18 -1.63
C ILE A 18 0.53 -0.06 -1.81
N VAL A 19 0.10 -1.30 -1.56
CA VAL A 19 -1.31 -1.69 -1.45
C VAL A 19 -1.60 -2.22 -0.05
N ARG A 20 -2.85 -2.06 0.41
CA ARG A 20 -3.29 -2.35 1.78
C ARG A 20 -4.67 -3.01 1.76
N GLY A 21 -5.00 -3.68 2.86
CA GLY A 21 -6.35 -4.21 3.11
C GLY A 21 -6.57 -5.64 2.64
N GLY A 22 -5.74 -6.15 1.72
CA GLY A 22 -5.90 -7.47 1.14
C GLY A 22 -7.09 -7.53 0.17
N GLU A 23 -7.28 -8.72 -0.38
CA GLU A 23 -8.29 -9.07 -1.39
C GLU A 23 -9.24 -10.14 -0.84
N TRP A 24 -10.34 -10.44 -1.53
CA TRP A 24 -11.34 -11.41 -1.04
C TRP A 24 -10.79 -12.84 -0.82
N PHE A 25 -9.73 -13.22 -1.54
CA PHE A 25 -9.04 -14.51 -1.41
C PHE A 25 -7.69 -14.41 -0.69
N SER A 26 -7.38 -13.25 -0.11
CA SER A 26 -6.14 -13.06 0.64
C SER A 26 -6.13 -13.85 1.95
N THR A 27 -4.93 -14.25 2.37
CA THR A 27 -4.74 -14.84 3.70
C THR A 27 -5.08 -13.83 4.80
N VAL A 28 -5.50 -14.32 5.99
CA VAL A 28 -5.80 -13.49 7.16
C VAL A 28 -4.64 -12.53 7.53
N ARG A 29 -3.39 -12.94 7.27
CA ARG A 29 -2.21 -12.10 7.53
C ARG A 29 -2.15 -10.88 6.62
N ALA A 30 -2.48 -11.04 5.33
CA ALA A 30 -2.44 -9.96 4.34
C ALA A 30 -3.55 -8.92 4.54
N CYS A 31 -4.66 -9.31 5.17
CA CYS A 31 -5.78 -8.42 5.49
C CYS A 31 -5.57 -7.58 6.77
N ARG A 32 -4.47 -7.79 7.52
CA ARG A 32 -4.18 -7.00 8.73
C ARG A 32 -3.88 -5.56 8.35
N SER A 33 -4.32 -4.60 9.18
CA SER A 33 -4.09 -3.16 8.96
C SER A 33 -2.62 -2.76 8.82
N GLY A 34 -1.74 -3.48 9.51
CA GLY A 34 -0.29 -3.28 9.46
C GLY A 34 0.42 -3.91 8.25
N TYR A 35 -0.24 -4.81 7.52
CA TYR A 35 0.36 -5.44 6.35
C TYR A 35 0.53 -4.43 5.21
N ARG A 36 1.66 -4.54 4.49
CA ARG A 36 1.99 -3.67 3.35
C ARG A 36 2.45 -4.54 2.20
N GLY A 37 1.60 -4.70 1.18
CA GLY A 37 1.99 -5.32 -0.08
C GLY A 37 2.62 -4.27 -1.00
N ALA A 38 3.54 -4.69 -1.86
CA ALA A 38 4.11 -3.87 -2.92
C ALA A 38 3.80 -4.50 -4.28
N ILE A 39 3.31 -3.69 -5.22
CA ILE A 39 2.98 -4.12 -6.58
C ILE A 39 3.57 -3.16 -7.61
N TYR A 40 3.89 -3.65 -8.78
CA TYR A 40 4.29 -2.77 -9.89
C TYR A 40 3.11 -1.89 -10.32
N PRO A 41 3.33 -0.59 -10.59
CA PRO A 41 2.25 0.36 -10.89
C PRO A 41 1.51 0.06 -12.21
N TYR A 42 2.13 -0.70 -13.11
CA TYR A 42 1.54 -1.12 -14.38
C TYR A 42 0.77 -2.45 -14.28
N TRP A 43 0.76 -3.09 -13.09
CA TRP A 43 0.06 -4.34 -12.91
C TRP A 43 -1.39 -4.11 -12.51
N SER A 44 -2.33 -4.67 -13.26
CA SER A 44 -3.76 -4.64 -12.96
C SER A 44 -4.23 -6.03 -12.54
N GLN A 45 -5.02 -6.11 -11.46
CA GLN A 45 -5.58 -7.36 -10.94
C GLN A 45 -7.06 -7.13 -10.56
N PHE A 46 -7.91 -8.12 -10.84
CA PHE A 46 -9.37 -7.98 -10.75
C PHE A 46 -9.94 -7.79 -9.33
N ALA A 47 -9.19 -8.18 -8.29
CA ALA A 47 -9.59 -8.04 -6.89
C ALA A 47 -8.93 -6.84 -6.21
N MET A 48 -8.15 -6.06 -6.95
CA MET A 48 -7.42 -4.91 -6.47
C MET A 48 -8.07 -3.62 -6.94
N GLY A 49 -8.21 -2.68 -6.03
CA GLY A 49 -8.75 -1.35 -6.31
C GLY A 49 -8.09 -0.29 -5.45
N PHE A 50 -8.69 0.90 -5.39
CA PHE A 50 -8.20 2.00 -4.57
C PHE A 50 -9.37 2.76 -3.92
N ARG A 51 -9.05 3.51 -2.87
CA ARG A 51 -9.97 4.45 -2.21
C ARG A 51 -9.41 5.85 -2.36
N LEU A 52 -10.26 6.80 -2.73
CA LEU A 52 -9.90 8.21 -2.81
C LEU A 52 -9.68 8.80 -1.41
N ALA A 53 -8.79 9.78 -1.34
CA ALA A 53 -8.62 10.67 -0.20
C ALA A 53 -8.72 12.11 -0.71
N ALA A 54 -9.11 13.02 0.17
CA ALA A 54 -9.13 14.45 -0.05
C ALA A 54 -8.45 15.14 1.15
N ASP A 55 -8.00 16.37 0.94
CA ASP A 55 -7.39 17.20 1.97
C ASP A 55 -8.40 17.68 3.04
#